data_AF-A0A4Q5QDE5-F1
#
_entry.id   AF-A0A4Q5QDE5-F1
#
_cell.length_a   1.000
_cell.length_b   1.000
_cell.length_c   1.000
_cell.angle_alpha   90.00
_cell.angle_beta   90.00
_cell.angle_gamma   90.00
#
_symmetry.space_group_name_H-M   'P 1'
#
loop_
_entity.id
_entity.type
_entity.pdbx_description
1 polymer ?
#
loop_
_entity_poly.entity_id
_entity_poly.type
_entity_poly.pdbx_seq_one_letter_code
_entity_poly.pdbx_strand_id
1 'polypeptide(L)'
;MTGLTYSLDLTVVWAVIIAFGIFAYVVMDGFDLGIGILFPGFEVGAERDAAMNSIAPVWDGNETWLVLGGGGLFAAFPLAYAIILPATYPLVIAMLLGLVFRGVAFEFRWRDPVHRRWWDRAFMLGSLVAAIAQGMMLGAILQGIRVVGRAFAGGWLDWLTPFTVLTGISVAVGYALLGATWLIGKTDGPAQAHARRMARML
;
A
#
# COMPACT_ATOMS: atom_id res chain seq x y z
N MET A 1 -20.59 42.56 15.00
CA MET A 1 -20.34 41.19 15.47
C MET A 1 -20.71 40.22 14.35
N THR A 2 -19.80 40.03 13.39
CA THR A 2 -19.97 39.06 12.29
C THR A 2 -19.60 37.69 12.84
N GLY A 3 -20.61 36.86 13.06
CA GLY A 3 -20.45 35.51 13.58
C GLY A 3 -19.51 34.70 12.69
N LEU A 4 -18.43 34.19 13.29
CA LEU A 4 -17.61 33.12 12.76
C LEU A 4 -18.46 31.84 12.73
N THR A 5 -19.40 31.74 11.79
CA THR A 5 -19.95 30.43 11.41
C THR A 5 -18.89 29.76 10.57
N TYR A 6 -18.07 28.91 11.20
CA TYR A 6 -17.32 27.87 10.50
C TYR A 6 -18.36 26.94 9.85
N SER A 7 -18.84 27.30 8.65
CA SER A 7 -19.57 26.33 7.83
C SER A 7 -18.55 25.29 7.39
N LEU A 8 -18.65 24.07 7.91
CA LEU A 8 -17.94 22.93 7.32
C LEU A 8 -18.40 22.82 5.87
N ASP A 9 -17.58 23.33 4.96
CA ASP A 9 -17.77 23.18 3.52
C ASP A 9 -17.72 21.68 3.22
N LEU A 10 -18.73 21.19 2.49
CA LEU A 10 -18.81 19.80 2.06
C LEU A 10 -17.53 19.34 1.35
N THR A 11 -16.86 20.26 0.66
CA THR A 11 -15.53 20.05 0.05
C THR A 11 -14.49 19.64 1.08
N VAL A 12 -14.41 20.37 2.20
CA VAL A 12 -13.46 20.10 3.28
C VAL A 12 -13.80 18.79 4.00
N VAL A 13 -15.10 18.52 4.22
CA VAL A 13 -15.57 17.25 4.79
C VAL A 13 -15.07 16.07 3.94
N TRP A 14 -15.31 16.11 2.63
CA TRP A 14 -14.88 15.04 1.73
C TRP A 14 -13.36 14.92 1.62
N ALA A 15 -12.64 16.05 1.61
CA ALA A 15 -11.18 16.03 1.62
C ALA A 15 -10.64 15.30 2.88
N VAL A 16 -11.23 15.56 4.05
CA VAL A 16 -10.85 14.87 5.30
C VAL A 16 -11.22 13.39 5.26
N ILE A 17 -12.39 13.01 4.75
CA ILE A 17 -12.80 11.61 4.61
C ILE A 17 -11.82 10.84 3.71
N ILE A 18 -11.46 11.41 2.55
CA ILE A 18 -10.55 10.77 1.61
C ILE A 18 -9.14 10.70 2.20
N ALA A 19 -8.66 11.78 2.83
CA ALA A 19 -7.36 11.80 3.48
C ALA A 19 -7.29 10.74 4.60
N PHE A 20 -8.34 10.60 5.40
CA PHE A 20 -8.46 9.54 6.39
C PHE A 20 -8.49 8.16 5.74
N GLY A 21 -9.25 7.95 4.66
CA GLY A 21 -9.29 6.67 3.96
C GLY A 21 -7.93 6.26 3.40
N ILE A 22 -7.20 7.18 2.78
CA ILE A 22 -5.82 6.95 2.31
C ILE A 22 -4.89 6.66 3.49
N PHE A 23 -5.00 7.43 4.59
CA PHE A 23 -4.19 7.19 5.79
C PHE A 23 -4.46 5.81 6.40
N ALA A 24 -5.74 5.44 6.56
CA ALA A 24 -6.14 4.13 7.06
C ALA A 24 -5.60 3.01 6.17
N TYR A 25 -5.69 3.17 4.84
CA TYR A 25 -5.10 2.23 3.89
C TYR A 25 -3.58 2.08 4.10
N VAL A 26 -2.84 3.21 4.15
CA VAL A 26 -1.38 3.23 4.32
C VAL A 26 -0.96 2.57 5.64
N VAL A 27 -1.71 2.77 6.73
CA VAL A 27 -1.39 2.17 8.03
C VAL A 27 -1.77 0.70 8.08
N MET A 28 -2.97 0.35 7.62
CA MET A 28 -3.54 -0.98 7.79
C MET A 28 -3.00 -1.96 6.75
N ASP A 29 -3.15 -1.65 5.47
CA ASP A 29 -2.59 -2.49 4.40
C ASP A 29 -1.04 -2.40 4.37
N GLY A 30 -0.47 -1.31 4.90
CA GLY A 30 0.98 -1.14 4.99
C GLY A 30 1.67 -2.22 5.81
N PHE A 31 1.09 -2.69 6.93
CA PHE A 31 1.69 -3.81 7.67
C PHE A 31 1.51 -5.15 6.93
N ASP A 32 0.42 -5.35 6.21
CA ASP A 32 0.19 -6.57 5.40
C ASP A 32 1.24 -6.68 4.29
N LEU A 33 1.40 -5.60 3.53
CA LEU A 33 2.41 -5.47 2.49
C LEU A 33 3.82 -5.59 3.08
N GLY A 34 4.04 -4.99 4.25
CA GLY A 34 5.28 -5.08 5.00
C GLY A 34 5.68 -6.52 5.33
N ILE A 35 4.73 -7.32 5.84
CA ILE A 35 4.96 -8.74 6.12
C ILE A 35 5.26 -9.50 4.84
N GLY A 36 4.59 -9.18 3.74
CA GLY A 36 4.89 -9.73 2.42
C GLY A 36 6.31 -9.44 1.94
N ILE A 37 6.79 -8.20 2.11
CA ILE A 37 8.16 -7.79 1.76
C ILE A 37 9.19 -8.56 2.61
N LEU A 38 8.93 -8.69 3.92
CA LEU A 38 9.81 -9.38 4.85
C LEU A 38 9.73 -10.91 4.75
N PHE A 39 8.71 -11.44 4.08
CA PHE A 39 8.35 -12.84 4.08
C PHE A 39 9.49 -13.83 3.76
N PRO A 40 10.40 -13.55 2.80
CA PRO A 40 11.53 -14.43 2.52
C PRO A 40 12.51 -14.56 3.69
N GLY A 41 12.58 -13.55 4.57
CA GLY A 41 13.45 -13.52 5.74
C GLY A 41 13.03 -14.48 6.84
N PHE A 42 11.75 -14.89 6.89
CA PHE A 42 11.26 -15.84 7.88
C PHE A 42 11.60 -17.29 7.52
N GLU A 43 11.88 -18.09 8.54
CA GLU A 43 12.09 -19.52 8.47
C GLU A 43 10.85 -20.24 7.93
N VAL A 44 11.08 -21.18 7.03
CA VAL A 44 10.00 -21.98 6.43
C VAL A 44 9.38 -22.85 7.52
N GLY A 45 8.05 -22.82 7.62
CA GLY A 45 7.29 -23.56 8.63
C GLY A 45 6.57 -22.60 9.57
N ALA A 46 6.72 -22.83 10.88
CA ALA A 46 5.94 -22.15 11.91
C ALA A 46 6.07 -20.62 11.88
N GLU A 47 7.24 -20.07 11.53
CA GLU A 47 7.44 -18.61 11.50
C GLU A 47 6.66 -17.95 10.36
N ARG A 48 6.79 -18.45 9.12
CA ARG A 48 5.97 -17.97 7.99
C ARG A 48 4.47 -18.19 8.22
N ASP A 49 4.10 -19.27 8.89
CA ASP A 49 2.70 -19.58 9.18
C ASP A 49 2.12 -18.64 10.23
N ALA A 50 2.89 -18.33 11.28
CA ALA A 50 2.52 -17.30 12.25
C ALA A 50 2.38 -15.92 11.59
N ALA A 51 3.31 -15.56 10.70
CA ALA A 51 3.27 -14.28 10.00
C ALA A 51 1.99 -14.13 9.17
N MET A 52 1.62 -15.13 8.37
CA MET A 52 0.39 -15.09 7.57
C MET A 52 -0.87 -15.15 8.43
N ASN A 53 -0.91 -16.02 9.42
CA ASN A 53 -2.08 -16.15 10.29
C ASN A 53 -2.35 -14.86 11.09
N SER A 54 -1.32 -14.04 11.34
CA SER A 54 -1.49 -12.76 12.04
C SER A 54 -2.31 -11.73 11.27
N ILE A 55 -2.40 -11.84 9.93
CA ILE A 55 -3.10 -10.89 9.06
C ILE A 55 -4.31 -11.50 8.33
N ALA A 56 -4.43 -12.83 8.31
CA ALA A 56 -5.55 -13.55 7.68
C ALA A 56 -6.95 -12.99 7.99
N PRO A 57 -7.27 -12.53 9.22
CA PRO A 57 -8.61 -12.02 9.53
C PRO A 57 -8.90 -10.60 9.02
N VAL A 58 -7.88 -9.84 8.62
CA VAL A 58 -8.02 -8.38 8.41
C VAL A 58 -7.59 -7.90 7.03
N TRP A 59 -6.74 -8.63 6.31
CA TRP A 59 -6.13 -8.15 5.06
C TRP A 59 -7.15 -7.73 3.98
N ASP A 60 -8.21 -8.51 3.79
CA ASP A 60 -9.25 -8.21 2.78
C ASP A 60 -10.02 -6.93 3.17
N GLY A 61 -10.27 -6.74 4.47
CA GLY A 61 -10.85 -5.51 5.00
C GLY A 61 -9.94 -4.29 4.80
N ASN A 62 -8.62 -4.47 4.91
CA ASN A 62 -7.66 -3.38 4.75
C ASN A 62 -7.65 -2.82 3.32
N GLU A 63 -7.84 -3.67 2.29
CA GLU A 63 -7.92 -3.25 0.90
C GLU A 63 -9.14 -2.34 0.62
N THR A 64 -10.22 -2.44 1.40
CA THR A 64 -11.42 -1.63 1.18
C THR A 64 -11.18 -0.13 1.34
N TRP A 65 -10.19 0.26 2.16
CA TRP A 65 -9.80 1.66 2.33
C TRP A 65 -9.22 2.28 1.05
N LEU A 66 -8.52 1.49 0.23
CA LEU A 66 -8.05 1.92 -1.08
C LEU A 66 -9.22 2.23 -2.01
N VAL A 67 -10.25 1.38 -1.99
CA VAL A 67 -11.47 1.57 -2.79
C VAL A 67 -12.21 2.83 -2.37
N LEU A 68 -12.34 3.07 -1.06
CA LEU A 68 -12.91 4.32 -0.53
C LEU A 68 -12.09 5.54 -0.97
N GLY A 69 -10.75 5.47 -0.90
CA GLY A 69 -9.88 6.56 -1.32
C GLY A 69 -10.03 6.89 -2.80
N GLY A 70 -9.92 5.88 -3.67
CA GLY A 70 -10.02 6.05 -5.12
C GLY A 70 -11.43 6.44 -5.58
N GLY A 71 -12.45 5.72 -5.10
CA GLY A 71 -13.86 5.99 -5.43
C GLY A 71 -14.34 7.32 -4.85
N GLY A 72 -13.90 7.67 -3.63
CA GLY A 72 -14.17 8.96 -3.00
C GLY A 72 -13.54 10.12 -3.79
N LEU A 73 -12.30 9.97 -4.24
CA LEU A 73 -11.65 10.98 -5.10
C LEU A 73 -12.39 11.15 -6.42
N PHE A 74 -12.84 10.07 -7.05
CA PHE A 74 -13.67 10.13 -8.27
C PHE A 74 -14.99 10.87 -8.03
N ALA A 75 -15.70 10.56 -6.94
CA ALA A 75 -17.01 11.11 -6.66
C ALA A 75 -16.96 12.58 -6.20
N ALA A 76 -16.06 12.92 -5.28
CA ALA A 76 -16.00 14.25 -4.67
C ALA A 76 -15.08 15.22 -5.43
N PHE A 77 -14.04 14.72 -6.11
CA PHE A 77 -13.04 15.53 -6.81
C PHE A 77 -12.74 14.99 -8.22
N PRO A 78 -13.75 14.92 -9.11
CA PRO A 78 -13.63 14.26 -10.42
C PRO A 78 -12.51 14.86 -11.30
N LEU A 79 -12.25 16.17 -11.17
CA LEU A 79 -11.15 16.81 -11.89
C LEU A 79 -9.78 16.30 -11.42
N ALA A 80 -9.58 16.19 -10.10
CA ALA A 80 -8.33 15.68 -9.54
C ALA A 80 -8.12 14.24 -9.99
N TYR A 81 -9.17 13.42 -9.92
CA TYR A 81 -9.15 12.04 -10.41
C TYR A 81 -8.76 11.96 -11.90
N ALA A 82 -9.37 12.79 -12.75
CA ALA A 82 -9.11 12.81 -14.20
C ALA A 82 -7.70 13.29 -14.58
N ILE A 83 -6.99 13.95 -13.68
CA ILE A 83 -5.59 14.38 -13.88
C ILE A 83 -4.62 13.35 -13.28
N ILE A 84 -4.87 12.91 -12.05
CA ILE A 84 -3.96 12.03 -11.30
C ILE A 84 -3.94 10.64 -11.92
N LEU A 85 -5.11 10.05 -12.20
CA LEU A 85 -5.19 8.67 -12.65
C LEU A 85 -4.40 8.45 -13.97
N PRO A 86 -4.54 9.30 -15.02
CA PRO A 86 -3.73 9.15 -16.22
C PRO A 86 -2.23 9.33 -16.00
N ALA A 87 -1.83 10.24 -15.11
CA ALA A 87 -0.44 10.46 -14.77
C ALA A 87 0.20 9.26 -14.06
N THR A 88 -0.60 8.45 -13.37
CA THR A 88 -0.14 7.29 -12.59
C THR A 88 -0.62 5.95 -13.12
N TYR A 89 -1.18 5.87 -14.34
CA TYR A 89 -1.75 4.63 -14.88
C TYR A 89 -0.81 3.40 -14.76
N PRO A 90 0.47 3.48 -15.17
CA PRO A 90 1.36 2.33 -15.09
C PRO A 90 1.55 1.83 -13.65
N LEU A 91 1.61 2.77 -12.70
CA LEU A 91 1.77 2.47 -11.27
C LEU A 91 0.48 1.88 -10.68
N VAL A 92 -0.69 2.44 -10.99
CA VAL A 92 -1.98 1.89 -10.53
C VAL A 92 -2.18 0.48 -11.06
N ILE A 93 -1.90 0.23 -12.33
CA ILE A 93 -2.02 -1.11 -12.93
C ILE A 93 -1.05 -2.09 -12.25
N ALA A 94 0.22 -1.71 -12.08
CA ALA A 94 1.20 -2.54 -11.39
C ALA A 94 0.79 -2.84 -9.95
N MET A 95 0.28 -1.84 -9.23
CA MET A 95 -0.23 -1.99 -7.86
C MET A 95 -1.39 -2.98 -7.80
N LEU A 96 -2.42 -2.82 -8.65
CA LEU A 96 -3.59 -3.70 -8.66
C LEU A 96 -3.21 -5.14 -9.02
N LEU A 97 -2.32 -5.34 -10.00
CA LEU A 97 -1.80 -6.67 -10.30
C LEU A 97 -1.04 -7.26 -9.10
N GLY A 98 -0.23 -6.46 -8.42
CA GLY A 98 0.48 -6.87 -7.21
C GLY A 98 -0.45 -7.31 -6.09
N LEU A 99 -1.52 -6.54 -5.83
CA LEU A 99 -2.55 -6.87 -4.84
C LEU A 99 -3.31 -8.15 -5.21
N VAL A 100 -3.67 -8.33 -6.48
CA VAL A 100 -4.31 -9.58 -6.97
C VAL A 100 -3.39 -10.78 -6.72
N PHE A 101 -2.12 -10.70 -7.11
CA PHE A 101 -1.18 -11.80 -6.86
C PHE A 101 -0.97 -12.07 -5.37
N ARG A 102 -0.95 -11.02 -4.53
CA ARG A 102 -0.88 -11.14 -3.08
C ARG A 102 -2.06 -11.91 -2.53
N GLY A 103 -3.30 -11.50 -2.86
CA GLY A 103 -4.52 -12.15 -2.37
C GLY A 103 -4.65 -13.59 -2.83
N VAL A 104 -4.35 -13.87 -4.11
CA VAL A 104 -4.32 -15.24 -4.64
C VAL A 104 -3.27 -16.08 -3.93
N ALA A 105 -2.04 -15.56 -3.75
CA ALA A 105 -1.00 -16.28 -3.04
C ALA A 105 -1.38 -16.59 -1.59
N PHE A 106 -2.03 -15.65 -0.91
CA PHE A 106 -2.48 -15.82 0.47
C PHE A 106 -3.44 -17.01 0.61
N GLU A 107 -4.44 -17.08 -0.26
CA GLU A 107 -5.46 -18.13 -0.23
C GLU A 107 -4.92 -19.49 -0.71
N PHE A 108 -4.13 -19.50 -1.78
CA PHE A 108 -3.67 -20.74 -2.40
C PHE A 108 -2.51 -21.41 -1.66
N ARG A 109 -1.75 -20.67 -0.85
CA ARG A 109 -0.61 -21.25 -0.13
C ARG A 109 -1.00 -22.41 0.78
N TRP A 110 -2.19 -22.39 1.37
CA TRP A 110 -2.71 -23.47 2.22
C TRP A 110 -3.40 -24.58 1.41
N ARG A 111 -3.99 -24.23 0.25
CA ARG A 111 -4.74 -25.14 -0.60
C ARG A 111 -3.85 -25.95 -1.55
N ASP A 112 -2.67 -25.44 -1.88
CA ASP A 112 -1.70 -26.06 -2.79
C ASP A 112 -0.30 -26.12 -2.15
N PRO A 113 -0.08 -27.06 -1.21
CA PRO A 113 1.18 -27.18 -0.49
C PRO A 113 2.36 -27.59 -1.39
N VAL A 114 2.09 -28.20 -2.55
CA VAL A 114 3.13 -28.64 -3.51
C VAL A 114 3.84 -27.42 -4.11
N HIS A 115 3.10 -26.35 -4.41
CA HIS A 115 3.65 -25.12 -5.00
C HIS A 115 3.81 -23.98 -3.99
N ARG A 116 3.82 -24.28 -2.68
CA ARG A 116 3.96 -23.29 -1.59
C ARG A 116 5.10 -22.28 -1.82
N ARG A 117 6.24 -22.72 -2.38
CA ARG A 117 7.38 -21.84 -2.71
C ARG A 117 7.05 -20.78 -3.77
N TRP A 118 6.19 -21.09 -4.74
CA TRP A 118 5.74 -20.15 -5.75
C TRP A 118 4.74 -19.16 -5.18
N TRP A 119 3.84 -19.62 -4.31
CA TRP A 119 2.92 -18.75 -3.57
C TRP A 119 3.68 -17.81 -2.61
N ASP A 120 4.69 -18.29 -1.89
CA ASP A 120 5.55 -17.45 -1.05
C ASP A 120 6.24 -16.33 -1.87
N ARG A 121 6.70 -16.64 -3.10
CA ARG A 121 7.30 -15.64 -4.01
C ARG A 121 6.26 -14.67 -4.56
N ALA A 122 5.08 -15.16 -4.94
CA ALA A 122 3.99 -14.32 -5.43
C ALA A 122 3.50 -13.36 -4.34
N PHE A 123 3.42 -13.81 -3.10
CA PHE A 123 3.07 -12.99 -1.93
C PHE A 123 4.12 -11.87 -1.72
N MET A 124 5.41 -12.21 -1.77
CA MET A 124 6.49 -11.24 -1.66
C MET A 124 6.51 -10.24 -2.82
N LEU A 125 6.50 -10.71 -4.06
CA LEU A 125 6.58 -9.86 -5.25
C LEU A 125 5.34 -8.97 -5.37
N GLY A 126 4.15 -9.52 -5.15
CA GLY A 126 2.91 -8.76 -5.17
C GLY A 126 2.92 -7.63 -4.15
N SER A 127 3.36 -7.94 -2.93
CA SER A 127 3.45 -6.93 -1.85
C SER A 127 4.49 -5.85 -2.13
N LEU A 128 5.67 -6.24 -2.64
CA LEU A 128 6.74 -5.31 -2.98
C LEU A 128 6.33 -4.38 -4.14
N VAL A 129 5.73 -4.93 -5.20
CA VAL A 129 5.28 -4.15 -6.36
C VAL A 129 4.19 -3.16 -5.94
N ALA A 130 3.22 -3.59 -5.13
CA ALA A 130 2.18 -2.70 -4.62
C ALA A 130 2.77 -1.56 -3.79
N ALA A 131 3.63 -1.86 -2.82
CA ALA A 131 4.27 -0.86 -1.95
C ALA A 131 5.12 0.15 -2.73
N ILE A 132 5.96 -0.32 -3.66
CA ILE A 132 6.78 0.56 -4.50
C ILE A 132 5.88 1.43 -5.38
N ALA A 133 4.86 0.85 -6.02
CA ALA A 133 3.94 1.59 -6.87
C ALA A 133 3.22 2.70 -6.08
N GLN A 134 2.75 2.42 -4.86
CA GLN A 134 2.16 3.43 -3.97
C GLN A 134 3.12 4.57 -3.67
N GLY A 135 4.35 4.28 -3.27
CA GLY A 135 5.34 5.32 -3.00
C GLY A 135 5.75 6.10 -4.23
N MET A 136 5.84 5.47 -5.40
CA MET A 136 6.09 6.15 -6.67
C MET A 136 4.93 7.07 -7.07
N MET A 137 3.68 6.67 -6.83
CA MET A 137 2.50 7.52 -7.07
C MET A 137 2.52 8.75 -6.17
N LEU A 138 2.82 8.57 -4.88
CA LEU A 138 3.00 9.69 -3.95
C LEU A 138 4.10 10.63 -4.44
N GLY A 139 5.25 10.08 -4.86
CA GLY A 139 6.35 10.87 -5.44
C GLY A 139 5.93 11.63 -6.69
N ALA A 140 5.19 11.01 -7.60
CA ALA A 140 4.69 11.62 -8.83
C ALA A 140 3.74 12.80 -8.55
N ILE A 141 2.89 12.67 -7.53
CA ILE A 141 2.00 13.74 -7.09
C ILE A 141 2.82 14.88 -6.45
N LEU A 142 3.77 14.56 -5.57
CA LEU A 142 4.57 15.55 -4.83
C LEU A 142 5.55 16.32 -5.71
N GLN A 143 6.17 15.68 -6.71
CA GLN A 143 7.04 16.37 -7.68
C GLN A 143 6.25 17.28 -8.64
N GLY A 144 4.93 17.06 -8.74
CA GLY A 144 4.04 17.78 -9.64
C GLY A 144 3.75 17.03 -10.93
N ILE A 145 2.48 17.11 -11.35
CA ILE A 145 1.98 16.53 -12.61
C ILE A 145 1.84 17.65 -13.62
N ARG A 146 2.27 17.41 -14.87
CA ARG A 146 2.09 18.37 -15.96
C ARG A 146 0.62 18.44 -16.38
N VAL A 147 0.03 19.64 -16.27
CA VAL A 147 -1.37 19.90 -16.59
C VAL A 147 -1.49 21.05 -17.60
N VAL A 148 -2.29 20.85 -18.65
CA VAL A 148 -2.65 21.89 -19.63
C VAL A 148 -4.16 21.86 -19.81
N GLY A 149 -4.82 23.02 -19.71
CA GLY A 149 -6.26 23.12 -19.94
C GLY A 149 -7.10 22.23 -19.03
N ARG A 150 -6.65 22.01 -17.77
CA ARG A 150 -7.29 21.12 -16.77
C ARG A 150 -7.24 19.62 -17.13
N ALA A 151 -6.37 19.22 -18.04
CA ALA A 151 -6.12 17.82 -18.39
C ALA A 151 -4.65 17.45 -18.18
N PHE A 152 -4.39 16.18 -17.92
CA PHE A 152 -3.03 15.63 -17.92
C PHE A 152 -2.39 15.86 -19.30
N ALA A 153 -1.15 16.36 -19.29
CA ALA A 153 -0.39 16.70 -20.50
C ALA A 153 1.06 16.21 -20.45
N GLY A 154 1.34 15.24 -19.58
CA GLY A 154 2.64 14.60 -19.46
C GLY A 154 2.85 13.45 -20.45
N GLY A 155 4.08 12.97 -20.53
CA GLY A 155 4.46 11.77 -21.26
C GLY A 155 4.18 10.48 -20.48
N TRP A 156 4.27 9.34 -21.17
CA TRP A 156 4.04 8.02 -20.58
C TRP A 156 5.00 7.67 -19.44
N LEU A 157 6.21 8.21 -19.43
CA LEU A 157 7.27 7.91 -18.44
C LEU A 157 7.50 9.03 -17.42
N ASP A 158 6.67 10.07 -17.39
CA ASP A 158 6.86 11.22 -16.49
C ASP A 158 6.76 10.84 -15.00
N TRP A 159 6.11 9.70 -14.70
CA TRP A 159 6.07 9.11 -13.36
C TRP A 159 7.39 8.43 -12.94
N LEU A 160 8.31 8.15 -13.87
CA LEU A 160 9.57 7.46 -13.61
C LEU A 160 10.71 8.48 -13.50
N THR A 161 10.94 8.98 -12.29
CA THR A 161 12.03 9.90 -11.97
C THR A 161 12.86 9.34 -10.82
N PRO A 162 14.10 9.80 -10.62
CA PRO A 162 14.87 9.42 -9.43
C PRO A 162 14.12 9.72 -8.12
N PHE A 163 13.33 10.81 -8.09
CA PHE A 163 12.53 11.18 -6.93
C PHE A 163 11.40 10.18 -6.69
N THR A 164 10.64 9.79 -7.72
CA THR A 164 9.56 8.80 -7.53
C THR A 164 10.09 7.44 -7.14
N VAL A 165 11.23 7.02 -7.69
CA VAL A 165 11.90 5.77 -7.29
C VAL A 165 12.33 5.82 -5.82
N LEU A 166 12.91 6.95 -5.38
CA LEU A 166 13.30 7.15 -3.99
C LEU A 166 12.08 7.06 -3.06
N THR A 167 10.96 7.71 -3.40
CA THR A 167 9.73 7.64 -2.58
C THR A 167 9.13 6.23 -2.59
N GLY A 168 9.17 5.53 -3.73
CA GLY A 168 8.78 4.12 -3.86
C GLY A 168 9.54 3.21 -2.90
N ILE A 169 10.87 3.29 -2.91
CA ILE A 169 11.73 2.52 -2.00
C ILE A 169 11.47 2.92 -0.54
N SER A 170 11.35 4.21 -0.26
CA SER A 170 11.13 4.72 1.10
C SER A 170 9.82 4.20 1.69
N VAL A 171 8.74 4.18 0.91
CA VAL A 171 7.45 3.62 1.35
C VAL A 171 7.54 2.10 1.55
N ALA A 172 8.24 1.37 0.66
CA ALA A 172 8.44 -0.07 0.84
C ALA A 172 9.21 -0.39 2.13
N VAL A 173 10.26 0.39 2.46
CA VAL A 173 10.99 0.26 3.73
C VAL A 173 10.08 0.61 4.92
N GLY A 174 9.31 1.70 4.84
CA GLY A 174 8.35 2.08 5.87
C GLY A 174 7.29 1.01 6.12
N TYR A 175 6.76 0.38 5.08
CA TYR A 175 5.82 -0.73 5.19
C TYR A 175 6.49 -1.96 5.79
N ALA A 176 7.70 -2.31 5.36
CA ALA A 176 8.47 -3.38 6.00
C ALA A 176 8.62 -3.14 7.52
N LEU A 177 8.87 -1.89 7.95
CA LEU A 177 8.92 -1.55 9.37
C LEU A 177 7.54 -1.69 10.06
N LEU A 178 6.44 -1.28 9.41
CA LEU A 178 5.09 -1.51 9.93
C LEU A 178 4.79 -3.01 10.08
N GLY A 179 5.15 -3.83 9.09
CA GLY A 179 4.98 -5.27 9.13
C GLY A 179 5.79 -5.92 10.25
N ALA A 180 7.05 -5.51 10.44
CA ALA A 180 7.88 -6.00 11.54
C ALA A 180 7.29 -5.62 12.91
N THR A 181 6.85 -4.37 13.09
CA THR A 181 6.28 -3.91 14.36
C THR A 181 4.92 -4.54 14.67
N TRP A 182 4.09 -4.81 13.65
CA TRP A 182 2.89 -5.63 13.79
C TRP A 182 3.21 -7.03 14.30
N LEU A 183 4.17 -7.72 13.67
CA LEU A 183 4.57 -9.07 14.10
C LEU A 183 5.15 -9.08 15.52
N ILE A 184 5.90 -8.05 15.92
CA ILE A 184 6.37 -7.91 17.31
C ILE A 184 5.19 -7.88 18.29
N GLY A 185 4.08 -7.22 17.94
CA GLY A 185 2.87 -7.15 18.76
C GLY A 185 1.97 -8.38 18.68
N LYS A 186 2.12 -9.24 17.65
CA LYS A 186 1.24 -10.39 17.38
C LYS A 186 1.87 -11.77 17.59
N THR A 187 3.19 -11.83 17.77
CA THR A 187 3.92 -13.10 17.93
C THR A 187 4.74 -13.10 19.20
N ASP A 188 5.14 -14.30 19.64
CA ASP A 188 5.99 -14.53 20.81
C ASP A 188 7.21 -15.40 20.45
N GLY A 189 8.19 -15.46 21.36
CA GLY A 189 9.33 -16.37 21.25
C GLY A 189 10.24 -16.09 20.05
N PRO A 190 10.70 -17.12 19.31
CA PRO A 190 11.65 -16.96 18.20
C PRO A 190 11.17 -16.02 17.08
N ALA A 191 9.89 -16.11 16.69
CA ALA A 191 9.31 -15.27 15.64
C ALA A 191 9.30 -13.79 16.03
N GLN A 192 8.92 -13.48 17.28
CA GLN A 192 8.98 -12.11 17.81
C GLN A 192 10.42 -11.58 17.85
N ALA A 193 11.37 -12.41 18.28
CA ALA A 193 12.78 -12.03 18.32
C ALA A 193 13.34 -11.77 16.92
N HIS A 194 12.92 -12.52 15.91
CA HIS A 194 13.29 -12.31 14.52
C HIS A 194 12.71 -11.01 13.98
N ALA A 195 11.42 -10.76 14.17
CA ALA A 195 10.76 -9.52 13.77
C ALA A 195 11.46 -8.29 14.38
N ARG A 196 11.89 -8.36 15.65
CA ARG A 196 12.71 -7.29 16.29
C ARG A 196 14.06 -7.08 15.60
N ARG A 197 14.73 -8.14 15.14
CA ARG A 197 16.00 -8.01 14.41
C ARG A 197 15.78 -7.32 13.07
N MET A 198 14.75 -7.73 12.32
CA MET A 198 14.42 -7.12 11.03
C MET A 198 14.07 -5.63 11.20
N ALA A 199 13.23 -5.30 12.19
CA ALA A 199 12.85 -3.92 12.50
C ALA A 199 14.05 -3.00 12.81
N ARG A 200 15.15 -3.53 13.36
CA ARG A 200 16.36 -2.75 13.67
C ARG A 200 17.28 -2.52 12.47
N MET A 201 17.12 -3.30 11.40
CA MET A 201 17.95 -3.19 10.19
C MET A 201 17.36 -2.24 9.14
N LEU A 202 16.06 -1.97 9.24
CA LEU A 202 15.32 -1.03 8.39
C LEU A 202 15.46 0.40 8.90
#